data_AF-A0A3B6DGU7-F1
#
_entry.id   AF-A0A3B6DGU7-F1
#
_cell.length_a   1.000
_cell.length_b   1.000
_cell.length_c   1.000
_cell.angle_alpha   90.00
_cell.angle_beta   90.00
_cell.angle_gamma   90.00
#
_symmetry.space_group_name_H-M   'P 1'
#
loop_
_entity.id
_entity.type
_entity.pdbx_description
1 polymer ?
#
loop_
_entity_poly.entity_id
_entity_poly.type
_entity_poly.pdbx_seq_one_letter_code
_entity_poly.pdbx_strand_id
1 'polypeptide(L)'
;MALRSPELRFAASTGLGALSRPSRLAPSPLAALASPRRRRRGPSPSPSPSPSDSNPSTASAGDADGLEWKKVSAKRFGYKESMIPDEAWNVLHRLRSRGYDVYLVGGCVRDLIMKKIPKDFDIITTADLRQVKDTFVGSAVIVGRRFPIVHVHDNNSIVEVSSFNTYVRGSSGNQMPTSKSPHCSKNDYLRWKNCQGRDFTINGLMFNPYSEKIYDYLGGIEDIKKAKVRTVIPAATSFHEDCARILRAIRIAARLGFSFPKETAYYVRNLACSVARLDKGRLLMEVNYMLAYGSAEASLRLLWRFGLLEHLLPFQAAYFSSTLFKRKDNGTNMLLVLFSKLDSFLAPNRPCHNSLWISILAFHEALVRKPRDPLVVATFALAVYLGGDLPLAVDIGQSINRQHDAGFAELLEPRMRGKKGLLAEVKDLAISMRQALTEMTDEYYVANAMAKIPQAPSSDLVFIPLQAYLKVLKLIERVQHGKKEIGYEPKSDGNIDYHNLANGTPAEVRNLFTLVVFDTIYPPNLEKEDDSSRR
;
A
#
# COMPACT_ATOMS: atom_id res chain seq x y z
N MET A 1 -17.26 8.34 -13.51
CA MET A 1 -16.94 8.67 -12.10
C MET A 1 -16.34 10.07 -12.07
N ALA A 2 -17.08 11.02 -12.64
CA ALA A 2 -16.62 12.37 -12.96
C ALA A 2 -16.33 13.16 -11.68
N LEU A 3 -15.15 13.79 -11.61
CA LEU A 3 -14.69 14.80 -10.64
C LEU A 3 -15.76 15.10 -9.58
N ARG A 4 -15.65 14.44 -8.41
CA ARG A 4 -16.73 14.42 -7.41
C ARG A 4 -17.01 15.81 -6.82
N SER A 5 -16.08 16.76 -6.94
CA SER A 5 -16.29 18.14 -6.54
C SER A 5 -16.72 19.01 -7.75
N PRO A 6 -17.85 19.75 -7.65
CA PRO A 6 -18.27 20.74 -8.63
C PRO A 6 -17.17 21.75 -9.00
N GLU A 7 -16.26 22.03 -8.08
CA GLU A 7 -15.17 23.00 -8.25
C GLU A 7 -14.05 22.46 -9.14
N LEU A 8 -13.73 21.16 -9.06
CA LEU A 8 -12.80 20.53 -10.01
C LEU A 8 -13.44 20.37 -11.39
N ARG A 9 -14.76 20.11 -11.47
CA ARG A 9 -15.50 20.16 -12.73
C ARG A 9 -15.47 21.56 -13.33
N PHE A 10 -15.68 22.58 -12.50
CA PHE A 10 -15.64 23.98 -12.92
C PHE A 10 -14.24 24.34 -13.42
N ALA A 11 -13.18 23.98 -12.69
CA ALA A 11 -11.78 24.15 -13.09
C ALA A 11 -11.42 23.45 -14.41
N ALA A 12 -11.90 22.21 -14.60
CA ALA A 12 -11.73 21.47 -15.84
C ALA A 12 -12.52 22.08 -17.00
N SER A 13 -13.70 22.63 -16.73
CA SER A 13 -14.58 23.24 -17.74
C SER A 13 -14.17 24.66 -18.14
N THR A 14 -13.60 25.47 -17.23
CA THR A 14 -13.15 26.85 -17.53
C THR A 14 -11.80 26.90 -18.25
N GLY A 15 -11.06 25.79 -18.26
CA GLY A 15 -9.91 25.59 -19.15
C GLY A 15 -10.30 25.46 -20.64
N LEU A 16 -11.58 25.23 -20.93
CA LEU A 16 -12.14 25.16 -22.28
C LEU A 16 -13.15 26.30 -22.43
N GLY A 17 -13.07 27.02 -23.54
CA GLY A 17 -13.96 28.14 -23.84
C GLY A 17 -15.46 27.77 -23.70
N ALA A 18 -16.22 28.78 -23.27
CA ALA A 18 -17.67 28.77 -23.12
C ALA A 18 -18.41 28.01 -24.23
N LEU A 19 -19.48 27.29 -23.86
CA LEU A 19 -20.80 27.28 -24.53
C LEU A 19 -21.80 26.33 -23.81
N SER A 20 -22.91 26.94 -23.40
CA SER A 20 -24.29 26.43 -23.47
C SER A 20 -24.75 25.21 -22.65
N ARG A 21 -25.64 25.48 -21.68
CA ARG A 21 -26.63 24.54 -21.09
C ARG A 21 -27.58 23.97 -22.16
N PRO A 22 -28.21 22.81 -21.89
CA PRO A 22 -29.65 22.88 -21.60
C PRO A 22 -30.13 21.98 -20.44
N SER A 23 -31.41 22.15 -20.16
CA SER A 23 -32.19 21.91 -18.94
C SER A 23 -33.14 20.71 -19.03
N ARG A 24 -33.88 20.47 -17.91
CA ARG A 24 -35.09 19.62 -17.69
C ARG A 24 -34.82 18.17 -17.24
N LEU A 25 -35.63 17.51 -16.41
CA LEU A 25 -36.83 17.81 -15.60
C LEU A 25 -36.97 16.63 -14.60
N ALA A 26 -37.50 16.88 -13.41
CA ALA A 26 -37.96 15.83 -12.48
C ALA A 26 -39.25 15.16 -12.99
N PRO A 27 -39.62 13.99 -12.43
CA PRO A 27 -40.71 14.04 -11.45
C PRO A 27 -40.57 13.05 -10.26
N SER A 28 -41.37 13.30 -9.23
CA SER A 28 -41.75 12.38 -8.13
C SER A 28 -43.29 12.49 -7.95
N PRO A 29 -43.96 11.87 -6.95
CA PRO A 29 -43.97 10.48 -6.43
C PRO A 29 -45.43 9.96 -6.28
N LEU A 30 -45.65 8.75 -5.73
CA LEU A 30 -46.84 8.25 -4.96
C LEU A 30 -46.68 6.70 -4.83
N ALA A 31 -46.56 6.04 -3.68
CA ALA A 31 -47.36 5.93 -2.43
C ALA A 31 -48.30 4.69 -2.41
N ALA A 32 -48.15 3.83 -1.40
CA ALA A 32 -49.18 3.03 -0.67
C ALA A 32 -48.52 1.80 0.02
N LEU A 33 -48.38 1.77 1.36
CA LEU A 33 -49.26 1.09 2.37
C LEU A 33 -49.05 -0.45 2.43
N ALA A 34 -49.00 -1.19 3.55
CA ALA A 34 -48.98 -0.97 5.00
C ALA A 34 -48.73 -2.34 5.71
N SER A 35 -47.94 -2.37 6.80
CA SER A 35 -48.05 -3.08 8.12
C SER A 35 -48.52 -4.57 8.24
N PRO A 36 -48.36 -5.30 9.40
CA PRO A 36 -47.85 -4.89 10.73
C PRO A 36 -46.87 -5.83 11.48
N ARG A 37 -46.22 -5.21 12.47
CA ARG A 37 -45.61 -5.64 13.76
C ARG A 37 -45.83 -7.08 14.28
N ARG A 38 -44.77 -7.63 14.89
CA ARG A 38 -44.84 -8.21 16.25
C ARG A 38 -43.52 -8.12 17.04
N ARG A 39 -43.59 -7.47 18.21
CA ARG A 39 -42.58 -7.45 19.29
C ARG A 39 -42.68 -8.72 20.11
N ARG A 40 -41.56 -9.23 20.66
CA ARG A 40 -41.51 -9.83 22.00
C ARG A 40 -40.14 -9.62 22.66
N ARG A 41 -40.19 -9.40 23.97
CA ARG A 41 -39.14 -8.96 24.90
C ARG A 41 -38.19 -10.11 25.30
N GLY A 42 -36.99 -9.75 25.77
CA GLY A 42 -35.96 -10.64 26.32
C GLY A 42 -36.28 -11.24 27.70
N PRO A 43 -35.29 -11.92 28.32
CA PRO A 43 -34.60 -11.30 29.46
C PRO A 43 -33.07 -11.59 29.50
N SER A 44 -32.38 -10.87 30.39
CA SER A 44 -30.98 -11.00 30.82
C SER A 44 -30.95 -10.84 32.38
N PRO A 45 -29.83 -10.98 33.13
CA PRO A 45 -28.54 -11.69 32.94
C PRO A 45 -28.03 -12.48 34.20
N SER A 46 -26.80 -13.03 34.08
CA SER A 46 -25.74 -13.24 35.12
C SER A 46 -25.74 -14.54 35.97
N PRO A 47 -24.60 -14.99 36.58
CA PRO A 47 -23.29 -14.31 36.76
C PRO A 47 -22.02 -15.13 36.39
N SER A 48 -20.92 -14.39 36.32
CA SER A 48 -19.51 -14.81 36.27
C SER A 48 -18.99 -15.40 37.60
N PRO A 49 -17.84 -16.08 37.56
CA PRO A 49 -16.81 -15.86 38.58
C PRO A 49 -15.45 -15.49 37.97
N SER A 50 -14.73 -14.65 38.71
CA SER A 50 -13.38 -14.13 38.45
C SER A 50 -12.34 -14.89 39.31
N PRO A 51 -11.07 -14.44 39.38
CA PRO A 51 -9.89 -15.12 38.86
C PRO A 51 -9.09 -15.88 39.94
N SER A 52 -8.30 -16.88 39.55
CA SER A 52 -7.30 -17.49 40.42
C SER A 52 -5.92 -17.43 39.78
N ASP A 53 -5.00 -16.83 40.52
CA ASP A 53 -3.58 -16.70 40.25
C ASP A 53 -2.89 -18.07 40.11
N SER A 54 -2.08 -18.22 39.06
CA SER A 54 -0.95 -19.16 39.07
C SER A 54 0.10 -18.76 38.03
N ASN A 55 1.31 -18.53 38.53
CA ASN A 55 2.56 -18.23 37.82
C ASN A 55 2.79 -19.06 36.53
N PRO A 56 3.36 -18.50 35.46
CA PRO A 56 3.86 -19.30 34.35
C PRO A 56 5.29 -19.77 34.65
N SER A 57 5.39 -20.90 35.34
CA SER A 57 6.57 -21.76 35.29
C SER A 57 6.73 -22.33 33.88
N THR A 58 7.88 -22.05 33.26
CA THR A 58 8.53 -22.84 32.21
C THR A 58 7.61 -23.54 31.21
N ALA A 59 7.21 -22.82 30.15
CA ALA A 59 6.62 -23.43 28.97
C ALA A 59 7.71 -24.25 28.24
N SER A 60 7.65 -25.55 28.44
CA SER A 60 8.28 -26.57 27.63
C SER A 60 7.91 -26.39 26.16
N ALA A 61 8.89 -26.64 25.28
CA ALA A 61 8.67 -26.83 23.86
C ALA A 61 7.61 -27.94 23.65
N GLY A 62 6.46 -27.58 23.07
CA GLY A 62 5.36 -28.49 22.80
C GLY A 62 4.56 -28.02 21.59
N ASP A 63 4.21 -28.99 20.75
CA ASP A 63 3.41 -28.91 19.51
C ASP A 63 4.13 -28.48 18.23
N ALA A 64 5.20 -29.23 17.90
CA ALA A 64 5.46 -29.60 16.51
C ALA A 64 4.77 -30.94 16.21
N ASP A 65 3.44 -30.98 16.36
CA ASP A 65 2.65 -32.05 15.75
C ASP A 65 2.87 -31.93 14.24
N GLY A 66 3.32 -33.01 13.62
CA GLY A 66 3.86 -32.98 12.26
C GLY A 66 2.80 -32.47 11.28
N LEU A 67 2.97 -31.24 10.77
CA LEU A 67 2.05 -30.66 9.79
C LEU A 67 1.87 -31.62 8.59
N GLU A 68 0.66 -32.16 8.47
CA GLU A 68 0.31 -33.05 7.37
C GLU A 68 0.31 -32.26 6.05
N TRP A 69 0.94 -32.83 5.01
CA TRP A 69 0.97 -32.24 3.69
C TRP A 69 -0.41 -32.27 3.03
N LYS A 70 -0.95 -31.10 2.71
CA LYS A 70 -2.32 -30.97 2.19
C LYS A 70 -2.31 -30.74 0.69
N LYS A 71 -3.10 -31.53 -0.02
CA LYS A 71 -3.44 -31.35 -1.45
C LYS A 71 -4.93 -31.05 -1.52
N VAL A 72 -5.29 -29.83 -1.88
CA VAL A 72 -6.70 -29.39 -1.89
C VAL A 72 -7.11 -28.93 -3.28
N SER A 73 -8.36 -29.19 -3.64
CA SER A 73 -8.92 -28.66 -4.89
C SER A 73 -9.12 -27.15 -4.80
N ALA A 74 -8.66 -26.43 -5.84
CA ALA A 74 -8.83 -24.98 -5.97
C ALA A 74 -10.30 -24.57 -6.10
N LYS A 75 -11.17 -25.47 -6.59
CA LYS A 75 -12.63 -25.24 -6.67
C LYS A 75 -13.23 -24.89 -5.30
N ARG A 76 -12.68 -25.41 -4.21
CA ARG A 76 -13.08 -25.09 -2.83
C ARG A 76 -12.98 -23.59 -2.52
N PHE A 77 -12.08 -22.88 -3.17
CA PHE A 77 -11.86 -21.45 -2.97
C PHE A 77 -12.54 -20.58 -4.03
N GLY A 78 -13.32 -21.19 -4.94
CA GLY A 78 -14.02 -20.49 -6.01
C GLY A 78 -13.08 -20.02 -7.13
N TYR A 79 -11.97 -20.72 -7.34
CA TYR A 79 -11.06 -20.47 -8.46
C TYR A 79 -11.80 -20.53 -9.80
N LYS A 80 -11.44 -19.62 -10.71
CA LYS A 80 -11.86 -19.60 -12.11
C LYS A 80 -10.63 -19.32 -12.96
N GLU A 81 -10.55 -19.91 -14.15
CA GLU A 81 -9.43 -19.71 -15.07
C GLU A 81 -9.22 -18.23 -15.43
N SER A 82 -10.32 -17.47 -15.53
CA SER A 82 -10.33 -16.02 -15.78
C SER A 82 -9.69 -15.17 -14.68
N MET A 83 -9.33 -15.77 -13.54
CA MET A 83 -8.60 -15.08 -12.48
C MET A 83 -7.09 -15.02 -12.74
N ILE A 84 -6.58 -15.82 -13.69
CA ILE A 84 -5.21 -15.76 -14.16
C ILE A 84 -5.22 -14.98 -15.48
N PRO A 85 -4.37 -13.96 -15.64
CA PRO A 85 -4.31 -13.16 -16.86
C PRO A 85 -3.75 -13.97 -18.04
N ASP A 86 -4.15 -13.62 -19.25
CA ASP A 86 -3.79 -14.33 -20.48
C ASP A 86 -2.27 -14.41 -20.66
N GLU A 87 -1.52 -13.39 -20.26
CA GLU A 87 -0.06 -13.35 -20.34
C GLU A 87 0.58 -14.44 -19.47
N ALA A 88 0.05 -14.69 -18.26
CA ALA A 88 0.51 -15.78 -17.41
C ALA A 88 0.12 -17.14 -17.99
N TRP A 89 -1.08 -17.27 -18.55
CA TRP A 89 -1.51 -18.49 -19.26
C TRP A 89 -0.62 -18.80 -20.46
N ASN A 90 -0.23 -17.80 -21.26
CA ASN A 90 0.67 -17.96 -22.39
C ASN A 90 2.01 -18.57 -21.98
N VAL A 91 2.57 -18.12 -20.86
CA VAL A 91 3.82 -18.67 -20.32
C VAL A 91 3.62 -20.10 -19.79
N LEU A 92 2.54 -20.33 -19.04
CA LEU A 92 2.18 -21.66 -18.52
C LEU A 92 1.99 -22.68 -19.65
N HIS A 93 1.32 -22.30 -20.74
CA HIS A 93 1.04 -23.18 -21.88
C HIS A 93 2.31 -23.52 -22.66
N ARG A 94 3.15 -22.52 -22.96
CA ARG A 94 4.39 -22.72 -23.72
C ARG A 94 5.41 -23.59 -22.97
N LEU A 95 5.52 -23.45 -21.65
CA LEU A 95 6.38 -24.32 -20.85
C LEU A 95 5.81 -25.75 -20.76
N ARG A 96 4.50 -25.89 -20.55
CA ARG A 96 3.85 -27.20 -20.47
C ARG A 96 3.90 -27.97 -21.79
N SER A 97 3.75 -27.30 -22.94
CA SER A 97 3.83 -27.96 -24.25
C SER A 97 5.20 -28.53 -24.55
N ARG A 98 6.25 -28.05 -23.85
CA ARG A 98 7.61 -28.61 -23.88
C ARG A 98 7.85 -29.71 -22.83
N GLY A 99 6.82 -30.15 -22.14
CA GLY A 99 6.88 -31.26 -21.18
C GLY A 99 7.32 -30.85 -19.76
N TYR A 100 7.38 -29.56 -19.45
CA TYR A 100 7.73 -29.10 -18.11
C TYR A 100 6.51 -29.00 -17.19
N ASP A 101 6.70 -29.35 -15.92
CA ASP A 101 5.74 -29.04 -14.88
C ASP A 101 5.81 -27.56 -14.54
N VAL A 102 4.65 -26.94 -14.32
CA VAL A 102 4.52 -25.52 -13.97
C VAL A 102 3.54 -25.31 -12.83
N TYR A 103 3.87 -24.36 -11.97
CA TYR A 103 3.06 -23.99 -10.82
C TYR A 103 3.06 -22.47 -10.64
N LEU A 104 1.92 -21.92 -10.28
CA LEU A 104 1.84 -20.58 -9.70
C LEU A 104 2.27 -20.65 -8.24
N VAL A 105 2.98 -19.63 -7.75
CA VAL A 105 3.56 -19.63 -6.40
C VAL A 105 3.53 -18.26 -5.73
N GLY A 106 3.67 -18.25 -4.41
CA GLY A 106 3.89 -17.00 -3.68
C GLY A 106 2.61 -16.21 -3.45
N GLY A 107 2.72 -14.89 -3.65
CA GLY A 107 1.66 -13.97 -3.29
C GLY A 107 0.38 -14.14 -4.10
N CYS A 108 0.49 -14.54 -5.36
CA CYS A 108 -0.65 -14.72 -6.26
C CYS A 108 -1.57 -15.86 -5.80
N VAL A 109 -1.00 -16.99 -5.35
CA VAL A 109 -1.79 -18.14 -4.87
C VAL A 109 -2.59 -17.79 -3.63
N ARG A 110 -1.97 -17.11 -2.68
CA ARG A 110 -2.66 -16.59 -1.48
C ARG A 110 -3.79 -15.64 -1.87
N ASP A 111 -3.52 -14.70 -2.75
CA ASP A 111 -4.50 -13.67 -3.12
C ASP A 111 -5.69 -14.30 -3.87
N LEU A 112 -5.44 -15.29 -4.74
CA LEU A 112 -6.49 -16.11 -5.38
C LEU A 112 -7.35 -16.85 -4.34
N ILE A 113 -6.74 -17.50 -3.34
CA ILE A 113 -7.48 -18.18 -2.25
C ILE A 113 -8.35 -17.19 -1.48
N MET A 114 -7.86 -15.97 -1.27
CA MET A 114 -8.56 -14.90 -0.57
C MET A 114 -9.55 -14.13 -1.46
N LYS A 115 -9.68 -14.49 -2.75
CA LYS A 115 -10.48 -13.76 -3.76
C LYS A 115 -10.09 -12.28 -3.86
N LYS A 116 -8.81 -11.98 -3.64
CA LYS A 116 -8.21 -10.65 -3.84
C LYS A 116 -7.45 -10.62 -5.17
N ILE A 117 -7.25 -9.42 -5.69
CA ILE A 117 -6.50 -9.20 -6.94
C ILE A 117 -5.00 -9.37 -6.64
N PRO A 118 -4.32 -10.33 -7.29
CA PRO A 118 -2.86 -10.43 -7.22
C PRO A 118 -2.16 -9.21 -7.83
N LYS A 119 -0.99 -8.87 -7.30
CA LYS A 119 -0.12 -7.84 -7.89
C LYS A 119 0.56 -8.34 -9.17
N ASP A 120 1.07 -9.55 -9.09
CA ASP A 120 1.90 -10.24 -10.08
C ASP A 120 1.56 -11.73 -10.06
N PHE A 121 1.98 -12.46 -11.09
CA PHE A 121 1.83 -13.92 -11.19
C PHE A 121 3.21 -14.56 -11.39
N ASP A 122 3.74 -15.13 -10.32
CA ASP A 122 5.02 -15.83 -10.35
C ASP A 122 4.82 -17.29 -10.71
N ILE A 123 5.63 -17.78 -11.66
CA ILE A 123 5.64 -19.16 -12.10
C ILE A 123 6.93 -19.84 -11.61
N ILE A 124 6.81 -21.09 -11.17
CA ILE A 124 7.95 -21.98 -10.99
C ILE A 124 7.79 -23.21 -11.89
N THR A 125 8.90 -23.65 -12.47
CA THR A 125 8.92 -24.76 -13.41
C THR A 125 10.05 -25.76 -13.14
N THR A 126 9.90 -26.99 -13.64
CA THR A 126 10.98 -27.99 -13.67
C THR A 126 12.03 -27.72 -14.74
N ALA A 127 11.76 -26.82 -15.69
CA ALA A 127 12.77 -26.36 -16.65
C ALA A 127 13.89 -25.60 -15.94
N ASP A 128 15.13 -25.75 -16.43
CA ASP A 128 16.24 -24.89 -16.07
C ASP A 128 16.08 -23.49 -16.66
N LEU A 129 16.69 -22.48 -16.04
CA LEU A 129 16.57 -21.08 -16.50
C LEU A 129 17.00 -20.89 -17.96
N ARG A 130 17.98 -21.66 -18.45
CA ARG A 130 18.39 -21.65 -19.86
C ARG A 130 17.30 -22.23 -20.76
N GLN A 131 16.70 -23.35 -20.36
CA GLN A 131 15.58 -23.96 -21.10
C GLN A 131 14.34 -23.05 -21.13
N VAL A 132 14.07 -22.32 -20.05
CA VAL A 132 13.04 -21.28 -20.03
C VAL A 132 13.39 -20.19 -21.05
N LYS A 133 14.62 -19.67 -21.04
CA LYS A 133 15.07 -18.66 -22.01
C LYS A 133 14.94 -19.16 -23.46
N ASP A 134 15.32 -20.40 -23.74
CA ASP A 134 15.20 -21.04 -25.06
C ASP A 134 13.74 -21.31 -25.45
N THR A 135 12.80 -21.22 -24.50
CA THR A 135 11.34 -21.29 -24.75
C THR A 135 10.77 -19.97 -25.21
N PHE A 136 11.35 -18.86 -24.79
CA PHE A 136 10.88 -17.52 -25.08
C PHE A 136 12.01 -16.71 -25.74
N VAL A 137 12.54 -17.24 -26.85
CA VAL A 137 13.63 -16.60 -27.60
C VAL A 137 13.22 -15.17 -27.99
N GLY A 138 14.08 -14.21 -27.71
CA GLY A 138 13.83 -12.78 -27.96
C GLY A 138 12.93 -12.08 -26.95
N SER A 139 12.24 -12.82 -26.06
CA SER A 139 11.30 -12.28 -25.08
C SER A 139 11.64 -12.66 -23.62
N ALA A 140 12.69 -13.44 -23.38
CA ALA A 140 13.13 -13.82 -22.05
C ALA A 140 14.54 -13.32 -21.70
N VAL A 141 14.66 -12.77 -20.48
CA VAL A 141 15.93 -12.31 -19.92
C VAL A 141 16.14 -12.94 -18.54
N ILE A 142 17.30 -13.54 -18.32
CA ILE A 142 17.70 -14.01 -16.99
C ILE A 142 18.18 -12.80 -16.20
N VAL A 143 17.57 -12.57 -15.04
CA VAL A 143 17.91 -11.47 -14.13
C VAL A 143 18.25 -12.00 -12.74
N GLY A 144 18.96 -11.20 -11.96
CA GLY A 144 19.38 -11.57 -10.60
C GLY A 144 20.68 -12.38 -10.58
N ARG A 145 21.60 -12.00 -9.68
CA ARG A 145 22.88 -12.70 -9.50
C ARG A 145 22.78 -13.85 -8.49
N ARG A 146 22.29 -13.55 -7.29
CA ARG A 146 22.17 -14.51 -6.18
C ARG A 146 20.96 -15.44 -6.31
N PHE A 147 19.84 -14.90 -6.81
CA PHE A 147 18.59 -15.61 -7.03
C PHE A 147 18.16 -15.42 -8.48
N PRO A 148 18.80 -16.13 -9.42
CA PRO A 148 18.51 -15.93 -10.82
C PRO A 148 17.11 -16.44 -11.16
N ILE A 149 16.33 -15.60 -11.84
CA ILE A 149 15.00 -15.88 -12.38
C ILE A 149 14.95 -15.42 -13.84
N VAL A 150 13.92 -15.82 -14.58
CA VAL A 150 13.68 -15.36 -15.95
C VAL A 150 12.51 -14.39 -15.95
N HIS A 151 12.73 -13.19 -16.49
CA HIS A 151 11.66 -12.28 -16.85
C HIS A 151 11.21 -12.61 -18.28
N VAL A 152 9.97 -13.05 -18.44
CA VAL A 152 9.36 -13.28 -19.75
C VAL A 152 8.46 -12.09 -20.08
N HIS A 153 8.78 -11.39 -21.17
CA HIS A 153 8.03 -10.25 -21.67
C HIS A 153 6.91 -10.72 -22.61
N ASP A 154 5.66 -10.42 -22.27
CA ASP A 154 4.47 -10.75 -23.08
C ASP A 154 3.51 -9.57 -23.04
N ASN A 155 3.19 -8.97 -24.20
CA ASN A 155 2.22 -7.86 -24.34
C ASN A 155 2.33 -6.73 -23.29
N ASN A 156 3.52 -6.16 -23.12
CA ASN A 156 3.87 -5.13 -22.12
C ASN A 156 3.80 -5.58 -20.64
N SER A 157 3.53 -6.85 -20.38
CA SER A 157 3.61 -7.45 -19.05
C SER A 157 4.91 -8.24 -18.89
N ILE A 158 5.35 -8.39 -17.64
CA ILE A 158 6.49 -9.22 -17.28
C ILE A 158 5.97 -10.33 -16.37
N VAL A 159 6.22 -11.57 -16.77
CA VAL A 159 5.93 -12.76 -15.96
C VAL A 159 7.25 -13.31 -15.43
N GLU A 160 7.36 -13.42 -14.11
CA GLU A 160 8.54 -13.97 -13.46
C GLU A 160 8.47 -15.50 -13.46
N VAL A 161 9.51 -16.14 -14.02
CA VAL A 161 9.64 -17.59 -14.09
C VAL A 161 10.90 -18.03 -13.34
N SER A 162 10.71 -18.86 -12.32
CA SER A 162 11.77 -19.46 -11.51
C SER A 162 11.91 -20.96 -11.79
N SER A 163 13.06 -21.53 -11.48
CA SER A 163 13.31 -22.97 -11.61
C SER A 163 13.46 -23.63 -10.25
N PHE A 164 12.93 -24.85 -10.09
CA PHE A 164 13.21 -25.66 -8.90
C PHE A 164 14.71 -25.93 -8.71
N ASN A 165 15.48 -26.00 -9.80
CA ASN A 165 16.90 -26.33 -9.77
C ASN A 165 17.77 -25.16 -9.28
N THR A 166 17.26 -23.92 -9.32
CA THR A 166 17.97 -22.74 -8.80
C THR A 166 18.29 -22.87 -7.31
N TYR A 167 17.35 -23.43 -6.53
CA TYR A 167 17.53 -23.63 -5.08
C TYR A 167 18.43 -24.83 -4.75
N VAL A 168 18.57 -25.79 -5.66
CA VAL A 168 19.39 -27.00 -5.43
C VAL A 168 20.88 -26.69 -5.43
N ARG A 169 21.33 -25.70 -6.21
CA ARG A 169 22.76 -25.33 -6.30
C ARG A 169 23.28 -24.47 -5.12
N GLY A 170 22.40 -23.81 -4.37
CA GLY A 170 22.78 -22.90 -3.27
C GLY A 170 22.89 -23.58 -1.90
N SER A 171 22.42 -24.82 -1.75
CA SER A 171 22.53 -25.58 -0.51
C SER A 171 23.53 -26.70 -0.67
N SER A 172 24.75 -26.50 -0.16
CA SER A 172 25.77 -27.53 0.03
C SER A 172 25.27 -28.56 1.04
N GLY A 173 24.39 -29.45 0.61
CA GLY A 173 23.70 -30.41 1.46
C GLY A 173 22.94 -31.40 0.59
N ASN A 174 23.69 -32.29 -0.06
CA ASN A 174 23.16 -33.35 -0.91
C ASN A 174 22.69 -34.53 -0.05
N GLN A 175 21.80 -34.27 0.89
CA GLN A 175 21.16 -35.32 1.68
C GLN A 175 19.65 -35.14 1.59
N MET A 176 19.00 -36.08 0.90
CA MET A 176 17.57 -36.34 1.10
C MET A 176 17.40 -36.70 2.56
N PRO A 177 16.58 -35.98 3.35
CA PRO A 177 16.17 -36.48 4.65
C PRO A 177 15.37 -37.75 4.38
N THR A 178 15.93 -38.91 4.77
CA THR A 178 15.13 -40.08 5.07
C THR A 178 14.19 -39.70 6.20
N SER A 179 12.89 -39.99 6.04
CA SER A 179 11.83 -39.75 7.04
C SER A 179 11.27 -38.32 7.13
N LYS A 180 10.18 -38.08 6.38
CA LYS A 180 8.95 -37.42 6.90
C LYS A 180 7.64 -37.93 6.30
N SER A 181 7.65 -38.86 5.34
CA SER A 181 6.43 -39.60 4.94
C SER A 181 6.79 -40.83 4.11
N PRO A 182 6.27 -42.04 4.42
CA PRO A 182 6.47 -43.24 3.62
C PRO A 182 5.86 -43.18 2.20
N HIS A 183 5.15 -42.09 1.84
CA HIS A 183 4.53 -41.88 0.52
C HIS A 183 5.00 -40.61 -0.22
N CYS A 184 6.17 -40.07 0.12
CA CYS A 184 6.70 -38.85 -0.51
C CYS A 184 7.23 -39.13 -1.94
N SER A 185 6.53 -38.62 -2.96
CA SER A 185 7.05 -38.62 -4.33
C SER A 185 8.22 -37.64 -4.49
N LYS A 186 9.12 -37.87 -5.46
CA LYS A 186 10.22 -36.95 -5.81
C LYS A 186 9.69 -35.52 -6.10
N ASN A 187 8.53 -35.42 -6.75
CA ASN A 187 7.89 -34.15 -7.06
C ASN A 187 7.30 -33.46 -5.82
N ASP A 188 6.77 -34.20 -4.85
CA ASP A 188 6.33 -33.62 -3.58
C ASP A 188 7.53 -33.09 -2.78
N TYR A 189 8.65 -33.82 -2.73
CA TYR A 189 9.87 -33.35 -2.07
C TYR A 189 10.40 -32.05 -2.67
N LEU A 190 10.47 -31.97 -4.01
CA LEU A 190 10.96 -30.77 -4.70
C LEU A 190 10.11 -29.52 -4.42
N ARG A 191 8.79 -29.70 -4.42
CA ARG A 191 7.83 -28.64 -4.09
C ARG A 191 7.93 -28.21 -2.64
N TRP A 192 7.96 -29.16 -1.70
CA TRP A 192 8.16 -28.87 -0.29
C TRP A 192 9.48 -28.13 -0.04
N LYS A 193 10.58 -28.57 -0.64
CA LYS A 193 11.90 -27.92 -0.52
C LYS A 193 11.87 -26.47 -1.04
N ASN A 194 11.16 -26.20 -2.14
CA ASN A 194 10.97 -24.82 -2.60
C ASN A 194 10.16 -23.99 -1.61
N CYS A 195 9.08 -24.55 -1.05
CA CYS A 195 8.24 -23.86 -0.07
C CYS A 195 9.03 -23.49 1.19
N GLN A 196 9.93 -24.38 1.66
CA GLN A 196 10.78 -24.11 2.83
C GLN A 196 11.72 -22.91 2.66
N GLY A 197 12.12 -22.59 1.43
CA GLY A 197 12.98 -21.43 1.14
C GLY A 197 12.25 -20.07 1.16
N ARG A 198 10.97 -20.03 1.54
CA ARG A 198 10.14 -18.82 1.50
C ARG A 198 10.07 -18.12 2.87
N ASP A 199 9.65 -16.86 2.82
CA ASP A 199 9.61 -15.99 4.00
C ASP A 199 8.46 -16.35 4.96
N PHE A 200 7.24 -16.50 4.42
CA PHE A 200 6.02 -16.73 5.20
C PHE A 200 5.24 -17.96 4.72
N THR A 201 4.58 -18.66 5.64
CA THR A 201 3.77 -19.85 5.36
C THR A 201 2.70 -19.59 4.30
N ILE A 202 2.05 -18.42 4.38
CA ILE A 202 1.02 -17.98 3.42
C ILE A 202 1.57 -17.70 2.01
N ASN A 203 2.88 -17.44 1.86
CA ASN A 203 3.56 -17.35 0.57
C ASN A 203 4.14 -18.70 0.14
N GLY A 204 4.08 -19.70 1.02
CA GLY A 204 4.51 -21.09 0.85
C GLY A 204 3.56 -21.98 0.06
N LEU A 205 2.55 -21.40 -0.60
CA LEU A 205 1.52 -22.13 -1.31
C LEU A 205 1.88 -22.27 -2.79
N MET A 206 1.63 -23.45 -3.35
CA MET A 206 1.82 -23.73 -4.77
C MET A 206 0.51 -24.14 -5.41
N PHE A 207 0.24 -23.65 -6.61
CA PHE A 207 -0.98 -23.94 -7.33
C PHE A 207 -0.67 -24.47 -8.73
N ASN A 208 -1.21 -25.63 -9.08
CA ASN A 208 -1.18 -26.14 -10.44
C ASN A 208 -2.53 -25.85 -11.10
N PRO A 209 -2.59 -24.91 -12.06
CA PRO A 209 -3.86 -24.49 -12.66
C PRO A 209 -4.50 -25.56 -13.53
N TYR A 210 -3.71 -26.46 -14.14
CA TYR A 210 -4.22 -27.52 -15.01
C TYR A 210 -4.89 -28.68 -14.26
N SER A 211 -4.34 -29.04 -13.10
CA SER A 211 -4.94 -30.06 -12.22
C SER A 211 -5.89 -29.44 -11.20
N GLU A 212 -6.00 -28.11 -11.17
CA GLU A 212 -6.73 -27.31 -10.18
C GLU A 212 -6.42 -27.71 -8.73
N LYS A 213 -5.14 -28.02 -8.44
CA LYS A 213 -4.69 -28.46 -7.11
C LYS A 213 -3.77 -27.43 -6.48
N ILE A 214 -4.09 -27.08 -5.24
CA ILE A 214 -3.25 -26.28 -4.35
C ILE A 214 -2.51 -27.23 -3.41
N TYR A 215 -1.22 -27.04 -3.30
CA TYR A 215 -0.31 -27.77 -2.44
C TYR A 215 0.09 -26.87 -1.28
N ASP A 216 -0.22 -27.33 -0.07
CA ASP A 216 0.13 -26.66 1.18
C ASP A 216 0.94 -27.62 2.06
N TYR A 217 2.25 -27.36 2.11
CA TYR A 217 3.18 -28.15 2.89
C TYR A 217 3.55 -27.50 4.23
N LEU A 218 3.11 -26.26 4.47
CA LEU A 218 3.58 -25.42 5.58
C LEU A 218 2.44 -24.90 6.47
N GLY A 219 1.19 -25.23 6.16
CA GLY A 219 0.01 -24.74 6.89
C GLY A 219 -0.44 -23.35 6.48
N GLY A 220 -0.05 -22.88 5.29
CA GLY A 220 -0.38 -21.54 4.81
C GLY A 220 -1.88 -21.30 4.68
N ILE A 221 -2.68 -22.31 4.33
CA ILE A 221 -4.14 -22.19 4.24
C ILE A 221 -4.75 -21.92 5.62
N GLU A 222 -4.21 -22.54 6.67
CA GLU A 222 -4.68 -22.35 8.04
C GLU A 222 -4.30 -20.97 8.57
N ASP A 223 -3.08 -20.52 8.30
CA ASP A 223 -2.65 -19.16 8.65
C ASP A 223 -3.46 -18.09 7.89
N ILE A 224 -3.84 -18.32 6.62
CA ILE A 224 -4.78 -17.45 5.89
C ILE A 224 -6.13 -17.39 6.63
N LYS A 225 -6.69 -18.54 7.02
CA LYS A 225 -7.97 -18.59 7.75
C LYS A 225 -7.90 -17.88 9.10
N LYS A 226 -6.78 -18.00 9.81
CA LYS A 226 -6.54 -17.33 11.10
C LYS A 226 -6.08 -15.87 10.95
N ALA A 227 -5.94 -15.36 9.72
CA ALA A 227 -5.41 -14.04 9.40
C ALA A 227 -4.06 -13.77 10.09
N LYS A 228 -3.11 -14.72 9.95
CA LYS A 228 -1.77 -14.66 10.56
C LYS A 228 -0.67 -14.55 9.52
N VAL A 229 0.30 -13.67 9.77
CA VAL A 229 1.58 -13.64 9.06
C VAL A 229 2.61 -14.39 9.92
N ARG A 230 2.88 -15.64 9.55
CA ARG A 230 3.82 -16.54 10.23
C ARG A 230 5.00 -16.83 9.32
N THR A 231 6.21 -16.79 9.86
CA THR A 231 7.44 -17.16 9.13
C THR A 231 7.51 -18.67 8.90
N VAL A 232 8.14 -19.10 7.80
CA VAL A 232 8.27 -20.54 7.51
C VAL A 232 9.17 -21.25 8.53
N ILE A 233 10.29 -20.60 8.87
CA ILE A 233 11.20 -21.02 9.94
C ILE A 233 11.00 -20.08 11.16
N PRO A 234 11.55 -20.40 12.35
CA PRO A 234 11.45 -19.54 13.52
C PRO A 234 11.81 -18.09 13.22
N ALA A 235 11.04 -17.13 13.77
CA ALA A 235 11.11 -15.74 13.35
C ALA A 235 12.48 -15.10 13.66
N ALA A 236 13.11 -15.53 14.75
CA ALA A 236 14.47 -15.15 15.11
C ALA A 236 15.46 -15.42 13.96
N THR A 237 15.54 -16.68 13.51
CA THR A 237 16.45 -17.11 12.45
C THR A 237 16.09 -16.44 11.13
N SER A 238 14.81 -16.42 10.79
CA SER A 238 14.33 -15.83 9.53
C SER A 238 14.73 -14.36 9.36
N PHE A 239 14.59 -13.56 10.42
CA PHE A 239 14.90 -12.13 10.36
C PHE A 239 16.40 -11.83 10.50
N HIS A 240 17.17 -12.72 11.13
CA HIS A 240 18.63 -12.63 11.11
C HIS A 240 19.23 -12.96 9.74
N GLU A 241 18.67 -13.94 9.03
CA GLU A 241 19.07 -14.27 7.65
C GLU A 241 18.80 -13.13 6.66
N ASP A 242 17.61 -12.54 6.73
CA ASP A 242 17.21 -11.41 5.89
C ASP A 242 16.27 -10.46 6.66
N CYS A 243 16.84 -9.37 7.17
CA CYS A 243 16.09 -8.35 7.91
C CYS A 243 15.05 -7.62 7.03
N ALA A 244 15.12 -7.68 5.70
CA ALA A 244 14.06 -7.16 4.83
C ALA A 244 12.74 -7.94 5.01
N ARG A 245 12.79 -9.18 5.51
CA ARG A 245 11.59 -9.94 5.88
C ARG A 245 10.77 -9.25 6.97
N ILE A 246 11.36 -8.41 7.82
CA ILE A 246 10.61 -7.60 8.81
C ILE A 246 9.69 -6.62 8.09
N LEU A 247 10.22 -5.86 7.12
CA LEU A 247 9.42 -4.93 6.32
C LEU A 247 8.39 -5.66 5.47
N ARG A 248 8.75 -6.80 4.88
CA ARG A 248 7.78 -7.64 4.15
C ARG A 248 6.66 -8.13 5.06
N ALA A 249 6.94 -8.50 6.31
CA ALA A 249 5.93 -8.91 7.29
C ALA A 249 4.93 -7.77 7.54
N ILE A 250 5.43 -6.55 7.80
CA ILE A 250 4.62 -5.34 8.00
C ILE A 250 3.76 -5.06 6.78
N ARG A 251 4.35 -5.07 5.59
CA ARG A 251 3.66 -4.85 4.32
C ARG A 251 2.52 -5.84 4.11
N ILE A 252 2.79 -7.14 4.29
CA ILE A 252 1.79 -8.19 4.09
C ILE A 252 0.68 -8.06 5.14
N ALA A 253 1.03 -7.81 6.40
CA ALA A 253 0.06 -7.60 7.47
C ALA A 253 -0.86 -6.41 7.20
N ALA A 254 -0.30 -5.26 6.81
CA ALA A 254 -1.05 -4.06 6.46
C ALA A 254 -2.01 -4.31 5.29
N ARG A 255 -1.50 -4.82 4.16
CA ARG A 255 -2.30 -5.05 2.95
C ARG A 255 -3.43 -6.06 3.13
N LEU A 256 -3.20 -7.08 3.96
CA LEU A 256 -4.16 -8.16 4.16
C LEU A 256 -5.07 -7.96 5.38
N GLY A 257 -4.74 -7.03 6.29
CA GLY A 257 -5.41 -6.92 7.59
C GLY A 257 -5.06 -8.08 8.52
N PHE A 258 -3.87 -8.68 8.35
CA PHE A 258 -3.44 -9.83 9.15
C PHE A 258 -2.70 -9.37 10.40
N SER A 259 -2.65 -10.25 11.40
CA SER A 259 -1.93 -10.03 12.65
C SER A 259 -0.73 -10.96 12.76
N PHE A 260 0.24 -10.60 13.59
CA PHE A 260 1.39 -11.47 13.86
C PHE A 260 1.09 -12.46 15.00
N PRO A 261 1.56 -13.71 14.91
CA PRO A 261 1.73 -14.58 16.09
C PRO A 261 2.62 -13.90 17.14
N LYS A 262 2.52 -14.34 18.40
CA LYS A 262 3.28 -13.74 19.53
C LYS A 262 4.79 -13.72 19.27
N GLU A 263 5.34 -14.84 18.82
CA GLU A 263 6.76 -14.98 18.47
C GLU A 263 7.18 -13.99 17.37
N THR A 264 6.47 -13.99 16.24
CA THR A 264 6.77 -13.09 15.12
C THR A 264 6.67 -11.62 15.55
N ALA A 265 5.64 -11.25 16.30
CA ALA A 265 5.48 -9.89 16.82
C ALA A 265 6.64 -9.45 17.72
N TYR A 266 7.13 -10.35 18.56
CA TYR A 266 8.27 -10.12 19.46
C TYR A 266 9.54 -9.81 18.65
N TYR A 267 9.88 -10.65 17.67
CA TYR A 267 11.09 -10.44 16.87
C TYR A 267 10.98 -9.28 15.88
N VAL A 268 9.79 -8.98 15.33
CA VAL A 268 9.57 -7.77 14.52
C VAL A 268 9.92 -6.51 15.32
N ARG A 269 9.54 -6.45 16.60
CA ARG A 269 9.87 -5.30 17.47
C ARG A 269 11.34 -5.28 17.84
N ASN A 270 11.87 -6.39 18.34
CA ASN A 270 13.21 -6.40 18.93
C ASN A 270 14.33 -6.30 17.88
N LEU A 271 14.04 -6.70 16.64
CA LEU A 271 14.98 -6.59 15.52
C LEU A 271 14.67 -5.38 14.62
N ALA A 272 13.77 -4.46 15.02
CA ALA A 272 13.39 -3.30 14.21
C ALA A 272 14.61 -2.47 13.77
N CYS A 273 15.54 -2.19 14.69
CA CYS A 273 16.77 -1.43 14.39
C CYS A 273 17.65 -2.10 13.32
N SER A 274 17.57 -3.42 13.15
CA SER A 274 18.38 -4.14 12.16
C SER A 274 18.04 -3.78 10.71
N VAL A 275 16.83 -3.25 10.48
CA VAL A 275 16.35 -2.78 9.18
C VAL A 275 17.20 -1.64 8.64
N ALA A 276 17.77 -0.79 9.51
CA ALA A 276 18.62 0.31 9.10
C ALA A 276 19.92 -0.15 8.38
N ARG A 277 20.28 -1.44 8.48
CA ARG A 277 21.44 -2.04 7.78
C ARG A 277 21.15 -2.43 6.33
N LEU A 278 19.89 -2.39 5.89
CA LEU A 278 19.53 -2.67 4.50
C LEU A 278 20.05 -1.56 3.59
N ASP A 279 20.35 -1.91 2.34
CA ASP A 279 20.68 -0.91 1.34
C ASP A 279 19.48 0.01 1.07
N LYS A 280 19.77 1.28 0.73
CA LYS A 280 18.74 2.31 0.49
C LYS A 280 17.74 1.89 -0.60
N GLY A 281 18.18 1.14 -1.60
CA GLY A 281 17.31 0.64 -2.67
C GLY A 281 16.28 -0.37 -2.16
N ARG A 282 16.71 -1.31 -1.32
CA ARG A 282 15.82 -2.31 -0.70
C ARG A 282 14.83 -1.68 0.27
N LEU A 283 15.27 -0.70 1.05
CA LEU A 283 14.41 0.08 1.95
C LEU A 283 13.33 0.81 1.17
N LEU A 284 13.74 1.58 0.15
CA LEU A 284 12.82 2.31 -0.71
C LEU A 284 11.81 1.38 -1.38
N MET A 285 12.26 0.22 -1.87
CA MET A 285 11.37 -0.74 -2.51
C MET A 285 10.26 -1.22 -1.57
N GLU A 286 10.58 -1.59 -0.32
CA GLU A 286 9.57 -2.04 0.64
C GLU A 286 8.65 -0.89 1.09
N VAL A 287 9.19 0.30 1.35
CA VAL A 287 8.39 1.49 1.69
C VAL A 287 7.46 1.88 0.53
N ASN A 288 7.96 1.83 -0.71
CA ASN A 288 7.13 2.10 -1.88
C ASN A 288 6.00 1.09 -2.01
N TYR A 289 6.26 -0.20 -1.77
CA TYR A 289 5.18 -1.19 -1.75
C TYR A 289 4.15 -0.98 -0.63
N MET A 290 4.56 -0.40 0.50
CA MET A 290 3.64 -0.05 1.59
C MET A 290 2.76 1.14 1.23
N LEU A 291 3.35 2.21 0.68
CA LEU A 291 2.69 3.50 0.50
C LEU A 291 2.01 3.70 -0.86
N ALA A 292 2.40 2.94 -1.89
CA ALA A 292 1.93 3.16 -3.25
C ALA A 292 0.91 2.14 -3.77
N TYR A 293 0.54 1.13 -2.97
CA TYR A 293 -0.25 -0.03 -3.42
C TYR A 293 -1.58 -0.22 -2.67
N GLY A 294 -2.10 0.84 -2.04
CA GLY A 294 -3.43 0.83 -1.39
C GLY A 294 -3.44 0.25 0.02
N SER A 295 -2.35 0.42 0.78
CA SER A 295 -2.26 0.01 2.19
C SER A 295 -1.37 0.94 3.02
N ALA A 296 -1.23 2.18 2.60
CA ALA A 296 -0.32 3.15 3.18
C ALA A 296 -0.70 3.50 4.62
N GLU A 297 -1.97 3.77 4.90
CA GLU A 297 -2.47 4.12 6.23
C GLU A 297 -2.20 2.98 7.24
N ALA A 298 -2.59 1.77 6.87
CA ALA A 298 -2.38 0.58 7.70
C ALA A 298 -0.89 0.29 7.89
N SER A 299 -0.06 0.55 6.87
CA SER A 299 1.39 0.39 6.95
C SER A 299 2.01 1.39 7.94
N LEU A 300 1.62 2.66 7.88
CA LEU A 300 2.10 3.69 8.81
C LEU A 300 1.76 3.33 10.27
N ARG A 301 0.54 2.82 10.53
CA ARG A 301 0.17 2.33 11.87
C ARG A 301 1.04 1.18 12.34
N LEU A 302 1.29 0.19 11.48
CA LEU A 302 2.10 -0.96 11.85
C LEU A 302 3.58 -0.56 12.05
N LEU A 303 4.12 0.30 11.20
CA LEU A 303 5.46 0.85 11.37
C LEU A 303 5.58 1.56 12.73
N TRP A 304 4.60 2.39 13.09
CA TRP A 304 4.57 3.06 14.40
C TRP A 304 4.43 2.09 15.56
N ARG A 305 3.53 1.10 15.44
CA ARG A 305 3.28 0.08 16.47
C ARG A 305 4.51 -0.74 16.84
N PHE A 306 5.38 -0.98 15.86
CA PHE A 306 6.56 -1.83 15.99
C PHE A 306 7.89 -1.09 16.11
N GLY A 307 7.89 0.25 16.10
CA GLY A 307 9.13 1.04 16.25
C GLY A 307 9.96 1.17 14.98
N LEU A 308 9.34 0.95 13.81
CA LEU A 308 10.00 1.04 12.51
C LEU A 308 9.82 2.41 11.85
N LEU A 309 8.80 3.17 12.26
CA LEU A 309 8.52 4.48 11.66
C LEU A 309 9.65 5.47 11.96
N GLU A 310 10.25 5.37 13.13
CA GLU A 310 11.41 6.13 13.59
C GLU A 310 12.64 5.96 12.71
N HIS A 311 12.81 4.78 12.14
CA HIS A 311 13.95 4.50 11.26
C HIS A 311 13.68 4.93 9.82
N LEU A 312 12.43 4.83 9.37
CA LEU A 312 12.08 5.01 7.96
C LEU A 312 11.50 6.38 7.65
N LEU A 313 10.69 6.96 8.52
CA LEU A 313 10.03 8.25 8.32
C LEU A 313 10.13 9.12 9.60
N PRO A 314 11.35 9.60 9.94
CA PRO A 314 11.64 10.36 11.16
C PRO A 314 10.71 11.54 11.46
N PHE A 315 10.42 12.37 10.45
CA PHE A 315 9.52 13.53 10.60
C PHE A 315 8.10 13.10 11.00
N GLN A 316 7.58 12.04 10.36
CA GLN A 316 6.25 11.52 10.66
C GLN A 316 6.21 10.80 12.01
N ALA A 317 7.30 10.14 12.42
CA ALA A 317 7.44 9.60 13.77
C ALA A 317 7.46 10.70 14.83
N ALA A 318 8.19 11.80 14.57
CA ALA A 318 8.24 12.96 15.46
C ALA A 318 6.85 13.60 15.61
N TYR A 319 6.08 13.69 14.52
CA TYR A 319 4.69 14.14 14.54
C TYR A 319 3.77 13.24 15.37
N PHE A 320 3.84 11.90 15.23
CA PHE A 320 3.07 10.99 16.08
C PHE A 320 3.46 11.12 17.55
N SER A 321 4.74 11.32 17.84
CA SER A 321 5.21 11.53 19.20
C SER A 321 4.72 12.86 19.80
N SER A 322 4.77 13.96 19.03
CA SER A 322 4.38 15.30 19.51
C SER A 322 2.87 15.44 19.72
N THR A 323 2.07 14.75 18.91
CA THR A 323 0.60 14.68 19.05
C THR A 323 0.14 13.65 20.09
N LEU A 324 1.07 13.03 20.83
CA LEU A 324 0.80 11.99 21.82
C LEU A 324 0.03 10.77 21.25
N PHE A 325 0.16 10.53 19.95
CA PHE A 325 -0.49 9.43 19.25
C PHE A 325 0.14 8.09 19.68
N LYS A 326 -0.56 7.31 20.51
CA LYS A 326 0.00 6.10 21.11
C LYS A 326 0.25 5.02 20.05
N ARG A 327 1.26 4.17 20.25
CA ARG A 327 1.59 3.05 19.34
C ARG A 327 0.48 2.03 19.10
N LYS A 328 -0.52 1.98 19.97
CA LYS A 328 -1.71 1.11 19.85
C LYS A 328 -2.99 1.92 19.70
N ASP A 329 -2.87 3.19 19.32
CA ASP A 329 -4.02 4.06 19.14
C ASP A 329 -4.81 3.66 17.87
N ASN A 330 -6.14 3.69 18.02
CA ASN A 330 -7.08 3.43 16.95
C ASN A 330 -7.68 4.73 16.39
N GLY A 331 -7.38 5.88 17.00
CA GLY A 331 -7.76 7.20 16.52
C GLY A 331 -7.14 7.54 15.17
N THR A 332 -7.50 8.71 14.66
CA THR A 332 -7.01 9.22 13.37
C THR A 332 -6.36 10.58 13.54
N ASN A 333 -5.61 10.99 12.53
CA ASN A 333 -4.98 12.31 12.42
C ASN A 333 -4.85 12.66 10.92
N MET A 334 -4.46 13.90 10.59
CA MET A 334 -4.46 14.36 9.20
C MET A 334 -3.57 13.48 8.30
N LEU A 335 -2.38 13.07 8.77
CA LEU A 335 -1.50 12.17 8.01
C LEU A 335 -2.18 10.85 7.65
N LEU A 336 -2.80 10.19 8.63
CA LEU A 336 -3.48 8.92 8.43
C LEU A 336 -4.70 9.08 7.51
N VAL A 337 -5.44 10.19 7.62
CA VAL A 337 -6.56 10.48 6.70
C VAL A 337 -6.06 10.70 5.27
N LEU A 338 -5.02 11.50 5.05
CA LEU A 338 -4.42 11.72 3.72
C LEU A 338 -4.06 10.38 3.06
N PHE A 339 -3.40 9.49 3.79
CA PHE A 339 -3.02 8.18 3.28
C PHE A 339 -4.20 7.21 3.14
N SER A 340 -5.23 7.31 3.99
CA SER A 340 -6.49 6.56 3.81
C SER A 340 -7.22 6.98 2.54
N LYS A 341 -7.26 8.29 2.24
CA LYS A 341 -7.82 8.79 0.98
C LYS A 341 -6.99 8.31 -0.20
N LEU A 342 -5.66 8.40 -0.13
CA LEU A 342 -4.78 7.84 -1.16
C LEU A 342 -5.09 6.36 -1.40
N ASP A 343 -5.19 5.56 -0.34
CA ASP A 343 -5.46 4.12 -0.43
C ASP A 343 -6.79 3.82 -1.14
N SER A 344 -7.80 4.69 -1.00
CA SER A 344 -9.09 4.52 -1.67
C SER A 344 -9.03 4.61 -3.21
N PHE A 345 -7.96 5.21 -3.75
CA PHE A 345 -7.74 5.31 -5.20
C PHE A 345 -6.81 4.23 -5.75
N LEU A 346 -6.08 3.52 -4.88
CA LEU A 346 -5.03 2.60 -5.27
C LEU A 346 -5.41 1.14 -5.02
N ALA A 347 -4.72 0.24 -5.71
CA ALA A 347 -4.83 -1.19 -5.48
C ALA A 347 -3.51 -1.88 -5.85
N PRO A 348 -3.30 -3.16 -5.51
CA PRO A 348 -2.07 -3.88 -5.84
C PRO A 348 -1.70 -3.86 -7.32
N ASN A 349 -2.69 -3.89 -8.22
CA ASN A 349 -2.52 -3.79 -9.68
C ASN A 349 -2.70 -2.37 -10.23
N ARG A 350 -2.89 -1.37 -9.35
CA ARG A 350 -3.13 0.04 -9.67
C ARG A 350 -2.31 0.93 -8.74
N PRO A 351 -0.96 0.82 -8.79
CA PRO A 351 -0.10 1.57 -7.89
C PRO A 351 0.08 3.03 -8.33
N CYS A 352 0.65 3.85 -7.45
CA CYS A 352 1.14 5.18 -7.80
C CYS A 352 2.67 5.28 -7.85
N HIS A 353 3.19 6.30 -8.52
CA HIS A 353 4.61 6.61 -8.50
C HIS A 353 5.03 7.20 -7.14
N ASN A 354 6.27 6.96 -6.73
CA ASN A 354 6.76 7.36 -5.41
C ASN A 354 6.70 8.87 -5.12
N SER A 355 6.85 9.69 -6.16
CA SER A 355 6.72 11.14 -6.05
C SER A 355 5.38 11.59 -5.48
N LEU A 356 4.29 10.82 -5.64
CA LEU A 356 2.99 11.20 -5.10
C LEU A 356 2.96 11.12 -3.57
N TRP A 357 3.33 9.97 -3.00
CA TRP A 357 3.35 9.83 -1.53
C TRP A 357 4.44 10.68 -0.89
N ILE A 358 5.58 10.92 -1.56
CA ILE A 358 6.60 11.88 -1.09
C ILE A 358 6.03 13.30 -1.06
N SER A 359 5.26 13.70 -2.08
CA SER A 359 4.55 14.99 -2.09
C SER A 359 3.60 15.12 -0.91
N ILE A 360 2.84 14.07 -0.60
CA ILE A 360 1.91 14.06 0.53
C ILE A 360 2.65 14.20 1.88
N LEU A 361 3.77 13.50 2.05
CA LEU A 361 4.59 13.61 3.27
C LEU A 361 5.15 15.04 3.46
N ALA A 362 5.74 15.62 2.41
CA ALA A 362 6.29 16.97 2.46
C ALA A 362 5.20 18.04 2.67
N PHE A 363 4.04 17.84 2.03
CA PHE A 363 2.88 18.70 2.22
C PHE A 363 2.36 18.66 3.66
N HIS A 364 2.18 17.46 4.23
CA HIS A 364 1.76 17.30 5.62
C HIS A 364 2.77 17.93 6.59
N GLU A 365 4.06 17.68 6.39
CA GLU A 365 5.12 18.25 7.24
C GLU A 365 5.13 19.80 7.20
N ALA A 366 4.84 20.40 6.04
CA ALA A 366 4.70 21.85 5.93
C ALA A 366 3.53 22.40 6.75
N LEU A 367 2.40 21.68 6.79
CA LEU A 367 1.23 22.07 7.58
C LEU A 367 1.44 21.85 9.08
N VAL A 368 2.15 20.78 9.47
CA VAL A 368 2.53 20.54 10.88
C VAL A 368 3.37 21.70 11.43
N ARG A 369 4.32 22.21 10.65
CA ARG A 369 5.19 23.31 11.07
C ARG A 369 4.47 24.65 11.10
N LYS A 370 3.61 24.87 10.12
CA LYS A 370 2.85 26.12 9.98
C LYS A 370 1.43 25.80 9.55
N PRO A 371 0.51 25.58 10.52
CA PRO A 371 -0.89 25.34 10.25
C PRO A 371 -1.48 26.41 9.33
N ARG A 372 -2.40 26.00 8.45
CA ARG A 372 -2.95 26.88 7.41
C ARG A 372 -4.46 26.90 7.42
N ASP A 373 -4.98 28.00 6.90
CA ASP A 373 -6.39 28.13 6.59
C ASP A 373 -6.81 27.06 5.54
N PRO A 374 -7.90 26.31 5.76
CA PRO A 374 -8.41 25.31 4.82
C PRO A 374 -8.56 25.82 3.38
N LEU A 375 -8.89 27.10 3.21
CA LEU A 375 -9.01 27.74 1.90
C LEU A 375 -7.65 27.89 1.20
N VAL A 376 -6.61 28.24 1.95
CA VAL A 376 -5.21 28.31 1.43
C VAL A 376 -4.78 26.93 0.96
N VAL A 377 -5.08 25.90 1.75
CA VAL A 377 -4.71 24.52 1.42
C VAL A 377 -5.44 24.02 0.18
N ALA A 378 -6.75 24.28 0.07
CA ALA A 378 -7.56 23.95 -1.10
C ALA A 378 -7.05 24.67 -2.36
N THR A 379 -6.78 25.96 -2.23
CA THR A 379 -6.28 26.80 -3.33
C THR A 379 -4.90 26.37 -3.78
N PHE A 380 -4.03 25.95 -2.85
CA PHE A 380 -2.74 25.35 -3.17
C PHE A 380 -2.89 24.07 -3.98
N ALA A 381 -3.78 23.16 -3.56
CA ALA A 381 -4.07 21.94 -4.32
C ALA A 381 -4.61 22.25 -5.72
N LEU A 382 -5.52 23.22 -5.87
CA LEU A 382 -5.98 23.70 -7.18
C LEU A 382 -4.84 24.27 -8.02
N ALA A 383 -3.94 25.06 -7.44
CA ALA A 383 -2.80 25.59 -8.15
C ALA A 383 -1.86 24.48 -8.64
N VAL A 384 -1.68 23.42 -7.85
CA VAL A 384 -0.96 22.20 -8.26
C VAL A 384 -1.67 21.54 -9.45
N TYR A 385 -2.98 21.32 -9.35
CA TYR A 385 -3.79 20.73 -10.42
C TYR A 385 -3.75 21.54 -11.73
N LEU A 386 -3.78 22.87 -11.64
CA LEU A 386 -3.75 23.78 -12.78
C LEU A 386 -2.33 24.05 -13.32
N GLY A 387 -1.32 23.37 -12.79
CA GLY A 387 0.07 23.52 -13.24
C GLY A 387 0.68 24.88 -12.94
N GLY A 388 0.28 25.53 -11.84
CA GLY A 388 0.80 26.81 -11.38
C GLY A 388 -0.02 28.03 -11.78
N ASP A 389 -1.22 27.86 -12.36
CA ASP A 389 -2.15 28.95 -12.68
C ASP A 389 -2.80 29.51 -11.40
N LEU A 390 -2.04 30.33 -10.67
CA LEU A 390 -2.48 30.92 -9.40
C LEU A 390 -3.71 31.83 -9.51
N PRO A 391 -3.84 32.71 -10.53
CA PRO A 391 -5.04 33.54 -10.66
C PRO A 391 -6.31 32.70 -10.74
N LEU A 392 -6.33 31.70 -11.62
CA LEU A 392 -7.48 30.81 -11.78
C LEU A 392 -7.71 29.97 -10.51
N ALA A 393 -6.64 29.46 -9.88
CA ALA A 393 -6.75 28.71 -8.64
C ALA A 393 -7.37 29.54 -7.51
N VAL A 394 -6.97 30.81 -7.37
CA VAL A 394 -7.51 31.75 -6.36
C VAL A 394 -8.98 32.05 -6.64
N ASP A 395 -9.35 32.27 -7.90
CA ASP A 395 -10.74 32.54 -8.28
C ASP A 395 -11.65 31.35 -7.97
N ILE A 396 -11.21 30.13 -8.29
CA ILE A 396 -11.94 28.90 -7.94
C ILE A 396 -11.94 28.71 -6.43
N GLY A 397 -10.81 28.90 -5.77
CA GLY A 397 -10.66 28.75 -4.32
C GLY A 397 -11.68 29.61 -3.57
N GLN A 398 -11.81 30.88 -3.93
CA GLN A 398 -12.79 31.79 -3.31
C GLN A 398 -14.25 31.39 -3.53
N SER A 399 -14.55 30.55 -4.52
CA SER A 399 -15.90 30.02 -4.75
C SER A 399 -16.24 28.81 -3.87
N ILE A 400 -15.25 28.23 -3.17
CA ILE A 400 -15.47 27.09 -2.26
C ILE A 400 -16.25 27.56 -1.04
N ASN A 401 -17.49 27.09 -0.92
CA ASN A 401 -18.37 27.36 0.23
C ASN A 401 -18.75 26.07 0.99
N ARG A 402 -17.80 25.13 1.09
CA ARG A 402 -18.00 23.82 1.72
C ARG A 402 -17.55 23.83 3.17
N GLN A 403 -18.22 23.05 4.02
CA GLN A 403 -17.74 22.80 5.37
C GLN A 403 -16.46 21.96 5.32
N HIS A 404 -15.43 22.42 6.03
CA HIS A 404 -14.16 21.71 6.16
C HIS A 404 -14.16 20.86 7.43
N ASP A 405 -13.28 19.87 7.48
CA ASP A 405 -13.01 19.09 8.69
C ASP A 405 -12.22 19.94 9.70
N ALA A 406 -12.88 20.34 10.78
CA ALA A 406 -12.28 21.13 11.86
C ALA A 406 -11.51 20.29 12.89
N GLY A 407 -11.41 18.96 12.69
CA GLY A 407 -10.76 18.05 13.63
C GLY A 407 -9.23 18.01 13.56
N PHE A 408 -8.61 18.72 12.60
CA PHE A 408 -7.17 18.68 12.36
C PHE A 408 -6.43 19.87 12.95
N ALA A 409 -5.39 19.61 13.75
CA ALA A 409 -4.55 20.66 14.36
C ALA A 409 -3.71 21.43 13.33
N GLU A 410 -3.53 20.84 12.15
CA GLU A 410 -2.83 21.40 11.00
C GLU A 410 -3.66 22.45 10.25
N LEU A 411 -4.97 22.52 10.53
CA LEU A 411 -5.89 23.48 9.94
C LEU A 411 -6.25 24.58 10.95
N LEU A 412 -6.17 25.83 10.50
CA LEU A 412 -6.58 27.00 11.27
C LEU A 412 -8.06 27.30 11.08
N GLU A 413 -8.65 28.00 12.04
CA GLU A 413 -9.96 28.64 11.85
C GLU A 413 -9.96 29.53 10.59
N PRO A 414 -10.96 29.37 9.70
CA PRO A 414 -11.02 30.13 8.46
C PRO A 414 -11.00 31.64 8.69
N ARG A 415 -10.19 32.37 7.93
CA ARG A 415 -10.14 33.83 7.97
C ARG A 415 -10.59 34.40 6.64
N MET A 416 -11.47 35.40 6.68
CA MET A 416 -11.85 36.16 5.49
C MET A 416 -10.63 36.89 4.91
N ARG A 417 -10.24 36.56 3.67
CA ARG A 417 -9.05 37.09 3.01
C ARG A 417 -9.36 37.61 1.61
N GLY A 418 -8.79 38.77 1.28
CA GLY A 418 -8.78 39.27 -0.10
C GLY A 418 -7.86 38.42 -1.00
N LYS A 419 -8.08 38.49 -2.33
CA LYS A 419 -7.33 37.71 -3.35
C LYS A 419 -5.81 37.79 -3.18
N LYS A 420 -5.27 38.98 -2.92
CA LYS A 420 -3.82 39.20 -2.74
C LYS A 420 -3.26 38.46 -1.51
N GLY A 421 -4.03 38.42 -0.41
CA GLY A 421 -3.62 37.72 0.81
C GLY A 421 -3.63 36.20 0.62
N LEU A 422 -4.69 35.67 -0.01
CA LEU A 422 -4.78 34.25 -0.35
C LEU A 422 -3.63 33.81 -1.28
N LEU A 423 -3.33 34.61 -2.31
CA LEU A 423 -2.22 34.38 -3.22
C LEU A 423 -0.86 34.29 -2.50
N ALA A 424 -0.57 35.22 -1.59
CA ALA A 424 0.68 35.25 -0.85
C ALA A 424 0.85 34.01 0.04
N GLU A 425 -0.23 33.58 0.70
CA GLU A 425 -0.23 32.41 1.59
C GLU A 425 -0.09 31.08 0.83
N VAL A 426 -0.70 30.98 -0.35
CA VAL A 426 -0.52 29.81 -1.24
C VAL A 426 0.93 29.68 -1.68
N LYS A 427 1.58 30.80 -2.04
CA LYS A 427 3.02 30.80 -2.35
C LYS A 427 3.87 30.46 -1.13
N ASP A 428 3.52 30.96 0.03
CA ASP A 428 4.22 30.68 1.28
C ASP A 428 4.07 29.20 1.71
N LEU A 429 2.92 28.59 1.46
CA LEU A 429 2.73 27.14 1.63
C LEU A 429 3.60 26.35 0.65
N ALA A 430 3.71 26.78 -0.61
CA ALA A 430 4.64 26.16 -1.57
C ALA A 430 6.10 26.24 -1.09
N ILE A 431 6.52 27.38 -0.55
CA ILE A 431 7.86 27.56 0.04
C ILE A 431 8.06 26.62 1.24
N SER A 432 7.07 26.52 2.12
CA SER A 432 7.10 25.65 3.30
C SER A 432 7.19 24.18 2.92
N MET A 433 6.44 23.75 1.89
CA MET A 433 6.48 22.39 1.35
C MET A 433 7.84 22.06 0.70
N ARG A 434 8.43 23.00 -0.03
CA ARG A 434 9.78 22.84 -0.57
C ARG A 434 10.82 22.69 0.54
N GLN A 435 10.74 23.53 1.57
CA GLN A 435 11.65 23.46 2.72
C GLN A 435 11.52 22.11 3.45
N ALA A 436 10.29 21.64 3.69
CA ALA A 436 10.05 20.32 4.26
C ALA A 436 10.66 19.20 3.42
N LEU A 437 10.47 19.24 2.09
CA LEU A 437 11.08 18.27 1.18
C LEU A 437 12.61 18.28 1.27
N THR A 438 13.24 19.45 1.26
CA THR A 438 14.71 19.57 1.37
C THR A 438 15.23 18.97 2.68
N GLU A 439 14.58 19.28 3.80
CA GLU A 439 14.98 18.75 5.11
C GLU A 439 14.74 17.24 5.24
N MET A 440 13.70 16.70 4.62
CA MET A 440 13.46 15.25 4.53
C MET A 440 14.54 14.52 3.71
N THR A 441 15.35 15.26 2.94
CA THR A 441 16.46 14.73 2.14
C THR A 441 17.84 15.09 2.68
N ASP A 442 17.92 15.63 3.90
CA ASP A 442 19.16 16.09 4.52
C ASP A 442 19.39 15.36 5.85
N GLU A 443 20.57 14.74 5.97
CA GLU A 443 20.94 13.88 7.10
C GLU A 443 20.91 14.64 8.44
N TYR A 444 21.31 15.92 8.45
CA TYR A 444 21.32 16.75 9.66
C TYR A 444 19.91 17.01 10.18
N TYR A 445 18.99 17.37 9.30
CA TYR A 445 17.60 17.64 9.70
C TYR A 445 16.85 16.36 10.09
N VAL A 446 17.15 15.24 9.42
CA VAL A 446 16.63 13.92 9.81
C VAL A 446 17.09 13.54 11.21
N ALA A 447 18.38 13.66 11.51
CA ALA A 447 18.92 13.38 12.84
C ALA A 447 18.30 14.30 13.92
N ASN A 448 18.11 15.59 13.61
CA ASN A 448 17.46 16.54 14.51
C ASN A 448 15.98 16.23 14.77
N ALA A 449 15.25 15.72 13.77
CA ALA A 449 13.87 15.29 13.96
C ALA A 449 13.80 14.12 14.95
N MET A 450 14.75 13.19 14.86
CA MET A 450 14.86 12.05 15.77
C MET A 450 15.25 12.44 17.19
N ALA A 451 16.14 13.43 17.36
CA ALA A 451 16.55 13.93 18.67
C ALA A 451 15.38 14.48 19.51
N LYS A 452 14.26 14.84 18.88
CA LYS A 452 13.05 15.32 19.57
C LYS A 452 12.21 14.19 20.18
N ILE A 453 12.46 12.93 19.82
CA ILE A 453 11.68 11.78 20.28
C ILE A 453 12.43 11.13 21.45
N PRO A 454 11.83 11.06 22.67
CA PRO A 454 12.47 10.42 23.80
C PRO A 454 12.79 8.94 23.54
N GLN A 455 14.01 8.51 23.86
CA GLN A 455 14.50 7.14 23.68
C GLN A 455 14.49 6.63 22.23
N ALA A 456 14.38 7.52 21.25
CA ALA A 456 14.40 7.13 19.87
C ALA A 456 15.81 6.73 19.41
N PRO A 457 15.91 5.82 18.45
CA PRO A 457 17.19 5.47 17.85
C PRO A 457 17.79 6.70 17.14
N SER A 458 19.12 6.85 17.20
CA SER A 458 19.81 7.77 16.30
C SER A 458 19.66 7.26 14.87
N SER A 459 18.97 8.02 14.03
CA SER A 459 18.86 7.74 12.60
C SER A 459 19.00 9.03 11.81
N ASP A 460 19.87 8.98 10.82
CA ASP A 460 20.14 9.98 9.80
C ASP A 460 19.73 9.46 8.41
N LEU A 461 18.89 8.42 8.37
CA LEU A 461 18.59 7.70 7.13
C LEU A 461 17.81 8.58 6.15
N VAL A 462 18.49 9.01 5.09
CA VAL A 462 17.89 9.58 3.89
C VAL A 462 17.86 8.53 2.77
N PHE A 463 16.67 8.12 2.35
CA PHE A 463 16.45 7.13 1.29
C PHE A 463 15.60 7.64 0.11
N ILE A 464 15.15 8.90 0.13
CA ILE A 464 14.42 9.52 -0.99
C ILE A 464 15.40 9.71 -2.16
N PRO A 465 15.15 9.11 -3.35
CA PRO A 465 16.04 9.29 -4.49
C PRO A 465 15.99 10.69 -5.06
N LEU A 466 17.12 11.17 -5.57
CA LEU A 466 17.21 12.47 -6.26
C LEU A 466 16.17 12.62 -7.38
N GLN A 467 15.90 11.56 -8.16
CA GLN A 467 14.90 11.60 -9.23
C GLN A 467 13.49 11.87 -8.69
N ALA A 468 13.13 11.28 -7.55
CA ALA A 468 11.83 11.50 -6.91
C ALA A 468 11.77 12.90 -6.31
N TYR A 469 12.83 13.34 -5.63
CA TYR A 469 12.98 14.71 -5.14
C TYR A 469 12.75 15.75 -6.25
N LEU A 470 13.44 15.61 -7.39
CA LEU A 470 13.31 16.54 -8.52
C LEU A 470 11.89 16.55 -9.12
N LYS A 471 11.21 15.41 -9.16
CA LYS A 471 9.81 15.34 -9.62
C LYS A 471 8.88 16.10 -8.67
N VAL A 472 9.05 15.95 -7.36
CA VAL A 472 8.25 16.67 -6.36
C VAL A 472 8.58 18.17 -6.37
N LEU A 473 9.86 18.53 -6.51
CA LEU A 473 10.28 19.93 -6.62
C LEU A 473 9.62 20.63 -7.81
N LYS A 474 9.58 19.99 -8.99
CA LYS A 474 8.88 20.51 -10.17
C LYS A 474 7.37 20.72 -9.95
N LEU A 475 6.74 19.90 -9.10
CA LEU A 475 5.33 20.08 -8.73
C LEU A 475 5.15 21.37 -7.90
N ILE A 476 6.05 21.63 -6.96
CA ILE A 476 5.99 22.77 -6.04
C ILE A 476 6.39 24.10 -6.73
N GLU A 477 7.47 24.09 -7.52
CA GLU A 477 8.05 25.30 -8.12
C GLU A 477 7.07 26.06 -9.02
N ARG A 478 6.19 25.37 -9.73
CA ARG A 478 5.18 26.01 -10.59
C ARG A 478 4.23 26.90 -9.78
N VAL A 479 3.80 26.41 -8.62
CA VAL A 479 2.95 27.15 -7.68
C VAL A 479 3.73 28.30 -7.03
N GLN A 480 4.97 28.06 -6.62
CA GLN A 480 5.80 29.07 -5.98
C GLN A 480 6.04 30.31 -6.87
N HIS A 481 6.44 30.09 -8.13
CA HIS A 481 6.70 31.18 -9.06
C HIS A 481 5.41 31.82 -9.58
N GLY A 482 4.27 31.13 -9.49
CA GLY A 482 3.00 31.59 -10.01
C GLY A 482 2.96 31.70 -11.53
N LYS A 483 3.74 30.84 -12.21
CA LYS A 483 3.79 30.77 -13.67
C LYS A 483 3.20 29.44 -14.09
N LYS A 484 2.07 29.50 -14.82
CA LYS A 484 1.47 28.33 -15.46
C LYS A 484 2.50 27.66 -16.37
N GLU A 485 2.57 26.35 -16.28
CA GLU A 485 3.42 25.55 -17.15
C GLU A 485 2.95 25.63 -18.61
N ILE A 486 3.87 25.99 -19.50
CA ILE A 486 3.58 26.14 -20.93
C ILE A 486 3.22 24.77 -21.52
N GLY A 487 2.08 24.70 -22.20
CA GLY A 487 1.59 23.47 -22.83
C GLY A 487 1.01 22.44 -21.85
N TYR A 488 0.88 22.77 -20.55
CA TYR A 488 0.22 21.89 -19.60
C TYR A 488 -1.29 22.09 -19.61
N GLU A 489 -2.02 21.00 -19.81
CA GLU A 489 -3.47 20.95 -19.68
C GLU A 489 -3.88 20.04 -18.50
N PRO A 490 -4.71 20.54 -17.58
CA PRO A 490 -5.27 19.74 -16.50
C PRO A 490 -6.17 18.63 -17.04
N LYS A 491 -6.26 17.52 -16.29
CA LYS A 491 -7.03 16.35 -16.71
C LYS A 491 -8.54 16.58 -16.60
N SER A 492 -9.27 16.55 -17.71
CA SER A 492 -10.69 16.92 -17.75
C SER A 492 -11.69 15.76 -17.61
N ASP A 493 -11.30 14.53 -17.93
CA ASP A 493 -12.20 13.37 -18.00
C ASP A 493 -12.56 12.75 -16.63
N GLY A 494 -11.85 13.13 -15.58
CA GLY A 494 -12.02 12.64 -14.20
C GLY A 494 -11.66 11.17 -13.99
N ASN A 495 -11.15 10.46 -14.99
CA ASN A 495 -10.66 9.09 -14.84
C ASN A 495 -9.21 9.11 -14.35
N ILE A 496 -8.72 8.00 -13.78
CA ILE A 496 -7.29 7.87 -13.41
C ILE A 496 -6.64 6.91 -14.40
N ASP A 497 -5.57 7.37 -15.06
CA ASP A 497 -4.75 6.50 -15.88
C ASP A 497 -3.66 5.90 -15.00
N TYR A 498 -3.87 4.66 -14.57
CA TYR A 498 -2.97 4.00 -13.62
C TYR A 498 -1.59 3.67 -14.21
N HIS A 499 -1.47 3.51 -15.53
CA HIS A 499 -0.18 3.33 -16.19
C HIS A 499 0.63 4.62 -16.09
N ASN A 500 0.01 5.75 -16.44
CA ASN A 500 0.63 7.07 -16.37
C ASN A 500 0.87 7.53 -14.92
N LEU A 501 0.02 7.11 -13.97
CA LEU A 501 0.19 7.37 -12.55
C LEU A 501 1.37 6.57 -11.97
N ALA A 502 1.51 5.29 -12.32
CA ALA A 502 2.63 4.44 -11.90
C ALA A 502 3.98 4.94 -12.45
N ASN A 503 3.98 5.51 -13.66
CA ASN A 503 5.14 6.15 -14.27
C ASN A 503 5.41 7.59 -13.75
N GLY A 504 4.49 8.13 -12.96
CA GLY A 504 4.64 9.44 -12.32
C GLY A 504 4.64 10.57 -13.33
N THR A 505 3.70 10.53 -14.30
CA THR A 505 3.44 11.65 -15.20
C THR A 505 2.89 12.84 -14.42
N PRO A 506 3.26 14.09 -14.77
CA PRO A 506 2.83 15.26 -14.01
C PRO A 506 1.30 15.40 -13.92
N ALA A 507 0.57 15.11 -14.99
CA ALA A 507 -0.89 15.23 -15.02
C ALA A 507 -1.59 14.32 -14.00
N GLU A 508 -1.24 13.02 -13.98
CA GLU A 508 -1.85 12.07 -13.03
C GLU A 508 -1.43 12.34 -11.58
N VAL A 509 -0.15 12.66 -11.35
CA VAL A 509 0.34 12.93 -9.99
C VAL A 509 -0.33 14.19 -9.42
N ARG A 510 -0.44 15.27 -10.20
CA ARG A 510 -1.11 16.52 -9.78
C ARG A 510 -2.61 16.29 -9.54
N ASN A 511 -3.27 15.55 -10.43
CA ASN A 511 -4.68 15.22 -10.29
C ASN A 511 -4.94 14.43 -9.00
N LEU A 512 -4.23 13.32 -8.79
CA LEU A 512 -4.47 12.47 -7.62
C LEU A 512 -4.03 13.14 -6.30
N PHE A 513 -2.93 13.89 -6.30
CA PHE A 513 -2.54 14.72 -5.14
C PHE A 513 -3.68 15.67 -4.74
N THR A 514 -4.27 16.34 -5.73
CA THR A 514 -5.36 17.30 -5.50
C THR A 514 -6.60 16.61 -4.95
N LEU A 515 -7.01 15.48 -5.54
CA LEU A 515 -8.14 14.70 -5.04
C LEU A 515 -7.95 14.25 -3.59
N VAL A 516 -6.75 13.76 -3.25
CA VAL A 516 -6.43 13.32 -1.88
C VAL A 516 -6.52 14.48 -0.88
N VAL A 517 -5.97 15.65 -1.23
CA VAL A 517 -6.03 16.83 -0.36
C VAL A 517 -7.46 17.33 -0.20
N PHE A 518 -8.23 17.43 -1.28
CA PHE A 518 -9.63 17.86 -1.23
C PHE A 518 -10.51 16.91 -0.43
N ASP A 519 -10.42 15.59 -0.67
CA ASP A 519 -11.23 14.60 0.04
C ASP A 519 -10.85 14.47 1.53
N THR A 520 -9.67 14.98 1.91
CA THR A 520 -9.22 15.08 3.30
C THR A 520 -9.83 16.31 3.99
N ILE A 521 -9.80 17.47 3.33
CA ILE A 521 -10.23 18.74 3.96
C ILE A 521 -11.73 18.95 3.86
N TYR A 522 -12.35 18.56 2.74
CA TYR A 522 -13.78 18.71 2.47
C TYR A 522 -14.40 17.34 2.18
N PRO A 523 -14.51 16.46 3.19
CA PRO A 523 -15.02 15.12 2.98
C PRO A 523 -16.49 15.17 2.52
N PRO A 524 -16.87 14.35 1.51
CA PRO A 524 -18.21 14.41 0.89
C PRO A 524 -19.38 14.03 1.82
N ASN A 525 -19.10 13.52 3.03
CA ASN A 525 -20.14 13.11 3.98
C ASN A 525 -20.61 14.25 4.90
N LEU A 526 -19.84 15.33 5.06
CA LEU A 526 -20.29 16.50 5.84
C LEU A 526 -21.49 17.20 5.18
N GLU A 527 -21.64 17.06 3.87
CA GLU A 527 -22.80 17.61 3.13
C GLU A 527 -24.12 16.88 3.46
N LYS A 528 -24.09 15.64 3.97
CA LYS A 528 -25.31 14.83 4.20
C LYS A 528 -25.96 15.05 5.56
N GLU A 529 -25.21 15.47 6.57
CA GLU A 529 -25.78 15.74 7.89
C GLU A 529 -26.62 17.03 7.87
N ASP A 530 -26.19 18.03 7.10
CA ASP A 530 -26.85 19.35 7.03
C ASP A 530 -28.17 19.36 6.23
N ASP A 531 -28.37 18.35 5.36
CA ASP A 531 -29.63 18.16 4.61
C ASP A 531 -30.66 17.31 5.39
N SER A 532 -30.21 16.66 6.48
CA SER A 532 -31.08 15.89 7.39
C SER A 532 -31.56 16.70 8.60
N SER A 533 -30.85 17.77 8.95
CA SER A 533 -31.23 18.75 9.99
C SER A 533 -32.13 19.88 9.46
N ARG A 534 -32.36 19.95 8.13
CA ARG A 534 -33.23 20.92 7.46
C ARG A 534 -34.53 20.33 6.88
N ARG A 535 -34.95 19.13 7.32
CA ARG A 535 -36.23 18.53 6.92
C ARG A 535 -37.17 18.29 8.09
#